data_AF-A0A9X0R6D7-F1
#
_entry.id   AF-A0A9X0R6D7-F1
#
_cell.length_a   1.000
_cell.length_b   1.000
_cell.length_c   1.000
_cell.angle_alpha   90.00
_cell.angle_beta   90.00
_cell.angle_gamma   90.00
#
_symmetry.space_group_name_H-M   'P 1'
#
loop_
_entity.id
_entity.type
_entity.pdbx_description
1 polymer ?
#
loop_
_entity_poly.entity_id
_entity_poly.type
_entity_poly.pdbx_seq_one_letter_code
_entity_poly.pdbx_strand_id
1 'polypeptide(L)'
;MKVLNKNNVLFVIALFTLVGCNDESLENVNNLSPIWNQINAQDINHKIPLATISTIDLINYTQSVNPGAHYSLFNVEQIGNREECKRYNTQDTKINFEFDYVESALECYYQYTMQDILSASTSSAILRVTASNSQPDQGMRQFSAVTQVNDTVLINVNDGSIVPDGYVIDENSIQVLGLGRAYINPINGNEIYYQAGSELSAQGLHRIVFSYINTSNQSIIQGLIDVAVGSTISNRAPMAKNFRYGDTGSFIPGKQLDYKLIQAWKEVTIDIAPYFSQGYLDAYGSPISLTDSDGNPIFDDQGNQVHFYLDANKITSTPIYKPGNYLIDGDKDLVQLTDVYAYDAYVGISKNAGFTNTSFTFKSNKSGLHHVTYVLSDHKGGYGTGIVEIYVHHASKLNDTGVDWCIATSNSHGRCPQPIPYDGQDGDWGRDALARTGDLDKIGDGIAGFDFSKIDAYGFETVGQQWDCVRDNVTGLIWEAKGHNGMLGHNGSSYTWYNPDDTSNGGDVGLRDGGNCHESECDIYHYVIAVNQKKLCGYNDWRMPTAHELWGIANKSYDGLDEKYFRIEPGASHLTSSPSASSSSLAWVIFKGKSMSVLSKTSLGHVVLVRSDK
;
A
#
# COMPACT_ATOMS: atom_id res chain seq x y z
N MET A 1 50.91 -35.18 6.12
CA MET A 1 49.51 -35.04 6.62
C MET A 1 49.23 -33.54 6.63
N LYS A 2 48.57 -32.94 5.62
CA LYS A 2 47.09 -32.90 5.38
C LYS A 2 46.36 -32.60 6.71
N VAL A 3 45.57 -31.54 6.83
CA VAL A 3 44.42 -31.17 5.99
C VAL A 3 44.21 -29.64 5.95
N LEU A 4 43.93 -29.13 4.75
CA LEU A 4 43.36 -27.81 4.44
C LEU A 4 41.89 -27.76 4.84
N ASN A 5 41.37 -26.62 5.32
CA ASN A 5 39.97 -26.29 5.10
C ASN A 5 39.83 -24.79 4.76
N LYS A 6 39.63 -24.53 3.46
CA LYS A 6 39.18 -23.24 2.91
C LYS A 6 37.66 -23.32 2.82
N ASN A 7 36.94 -22.51 3.59
CA ASN A 7 35.53 -22.24 3.31
C ASN A 7 35.46 -21.09 2.30
N ASN A 8 35.51 -21.44 1.01
CA ASN A 8 35.02 -20.57 -0.05
C ASN A 8 33.50 -20.64 -0.03
N VAL A 9 32.85 -19.53 0.31
CA VAL A 9 31.41 -19.36 0.16
C VAL A 9 31.13 -19.23 -1.34
N LEU A 10 30.48 -20.24 -1.92
CA LEU A 10 30.06 -20.26 -3.31
C LEU A 10 28.68 -19.60 -3.37
N PHE A 11 28.62 -18.33 -3.77
CA PHE A 11 27.37 -17.69 -4.16
C PHE A 11 26.82 -18.43 -5.39
N VAL A 12 25.71 -19.15 -5.25
CA VAL A 12 24.95 -19.65 -6.40
C VAL A 12 24.06 -18.50 -6.86
N ILE A 13 24.64 -17.59 -7.63
CA ILE A 13 23.87 -16.65 -8.45
C ILE A 13 23.19 -17.50 -9.53
N ALA A 14 21.87 -17.37 -9.68
CA ALA A 14 21.18 -17.84 -10.87
C ALA A 14 21.76 -17.09 -12.08
N LEU A 15 22.78 -17.67 -12.71
CA LEU A 15 23.33 -17.18 -13.98
C LEU A 15 22.24 -17.34 -15.04
N PHE A 16 21.63 -16.23 -15.46
CA PHE A 16 21.06 -16.16 -16.79
C PHE A 16 22.22 -16.12 -17.79
N THR A 17 22.64 -17.28 -18.27
CA THR A 17 23.49 -17.35 -19.47
C THR A 17 22.65 -16.91 -20.66
N LEU A 18 22.82 -15.66 -21.11
CA LEU A 18 22.44 -15.27 -22.46
C LEU A 18 23.31 -16.07 -23.44
N VAL A 19 22.73 -17.10 -24.03
CA VAL A 19 23.34 -17.80 -25.16
C VAL A 19 23.24 -16.86 -26.36
N GLY A 20 24.33 -16.15 -26.64
CA GLY A 20 24.55 -15.56 -27.94
C GLY A 20 24.80 -16.68 -28.96
N CYS A 21 23.96 -16.78 -29.98
CA CYS A 21 24.29 -17.50 -31.21
C CYS A 21 23.98 -16.60 -32.41
N ASN A 22 25.08 -16.09 -32.96
CA ASN A 22 25.39 -15.79 -34.36
C ASN A 22 24.26 -15.99 -35.40
N ASP A 23 24.09 -14.96 -36.23
CA ASP A 23 23.40 -15.03 -37.52
C ASP A 23 23.92 -16.20 -38.38
N GLU A 24 23.02 -17.11 -38.76
CA GLU A 24 22.85 -17.57 -40.15
C GLU A 24 21.64 -18.53 -40.24
N SER A 25 20.62 -18.11 -40.99
CA SER A 25 19.50 -18.91 -41.55
C SER A 25 18.59 -19.69 -40.58
N LEU A 26 17.35 -19.22 -40.40
CA LEU A 26 16.27 -20.01 -39.77
C LEU A 26 14.98 -19.94 -40.60
N GLU A 27 14.84 -20.90 -41.52
CA GLU A 27 13.52 -21.46 -41.83
C GLU A 27 13.12 -22.44 -40.71
N ASN A 28 11.90 -22.28 -40.19
CA ASN A 28 11.14 -23.24 -39.37
C ASN A 28 11.81 -23.81 -38.09
N VAL A 29 11.68 -23.07 -36.99
CA VAL A 29 11.55 -23.69 -35.66
C VAL A 29 10.22 -23.26 -35.05
N ASN A 30 9.30 -24.22 -34.96
CA ASN A 30 8.02 -24.08 -34.28
C ASN A 30 8.23 -23.76 -32.79
N ASN A 31 7.58 -22.70 -32.33
CA ASN A 31 7.14 -22.40 -30.96
C ASN A 31 7.73 -23.29 -29.85
N LEU A 32 8.85 -22.85 -29.28
CA LEU A 32 9.13 -23.10 -27.87
C LEU A 32 8.75 -21.83 -27.12
N SER A 33 7.55 -21.83 -26.53
CA SER A 33 7.15 -20.85 -25.53
C SER A 33 8.15 -20.87 -24.37
N PRO A 34 8.55 -19.73 -23.79
CA PRO A 34 9.42 -19.72 -22.62
C PRO A 34 8.71 -20.47 -21.48
N ILE A 35 9.45 -21.33 -20.77
CA ILE A 35 8.99 -22.05 -19.59
C ILE A 35 8.74 -21.00 -18.51
N TRP A 36 7.47 -20.71 -18.22
CA TRP A 36 7.08 -19.83 -17.12
C TRP A 36 7.44 -20.49 -15.78
N ASN A 37 7.99 -19.72 -14.83
CA ASN A 37 8.01 -20.16 -13.44
C ASN A 37 6.57 -20.47 -13.01
N GLN A 38 6.28 -21.72 -12.67
CA GLN A 38 4.93 -22.14 -12.31
C GLN A 38 4.49 -21.62 -10.93
N ILE A 39 5.42 -21.02 -10.19
CA ILE A 39 5.26 -20.46 -8.86
C ILE A 39 5.89 -19.06 -8.80
N ASN A 40 5.30 -18.15 -8.04
CA ASN A 40 5.75 -16.79 -7.82
C ASN A 40 5.65 -16.49 -6.31
N ALA A 41 6.79 -16.32 -5.66
CA ALA A 41 6.91 -15.87 -4.28
C ALA A 41 7.10 -14.35 -4.25
N GLN A 42 6.47 -13.69 -3.28
CA GLN A 42 6.35 -12.25 -3.22
C GLN A 42 7.32 -11.63 -2.21
N ASP A 43 7.88 -10.46 -2.49
CA ASP A 43 8.67 -9.76 -1.47
C ASP A 43 7.77 -9.16 -0.37
N ILE A 44 8.21 -9.31 0.88
CA ILE A 44 7.37 -9.05 2.06
C ILE A 44 8.05 -8.06 3.00
N ASN A 45 7.27 -7.11 3.50
CA ASN A 45 7.58 -6.38 4.73
C ASN A 45 6.77 -6.96 5.90
N HIS A 46 7.46 -7.52 6.88
CA HIS A 46 6.89 -8.11 8.09
C HIS A 46 7.26 -7.28 9.31
N LYS A 47 6.26 -6.89 10.10
CA LYS A 47 6.44 -5.98 11.23
C LYS A 47 6.27 -6.76 12.55
N ILE A 48 7.16 -6.53 13.51
CA ILE A 48 7.18 -7.26 14.78
C ILE A 48 7.34 -6.26 15.94
N PRO A 49 6.47 -6.28 16.97
CA PRO A 49 6.70 -5.54 18.21
C PRO A 49 7.96 -6.03 18.94
N LEU A 50 8.68 -5.15 19.64
CA LEU A 50 9.87 -5.56 20.40
C LEU A 50 9.52 -6.56 21.51
N ALA A 51 10.48 -7.41 21.86
CA ALA A 51 10.34 -8.46 22.86
C ALA A 51 9.12 -9.39 22.63
N THR A 52 8.83 -9.73 21.37
CA THR A 52 7.76 -10.65 21.02
C THR A 52 8.23 -11.77 20.08
N ILE A 53 7.48 -12.87 20.11
CA ILE A 53 7.56 -13.91 19.08
C ILE A 53 6.51 -13.58 18.02
N SER A 54 6.90 -13.66 16.75
CA SER A 54 6.01 -13.42 15.63
C SER A 54 6.17 -14.50 14.57
N THR A 55 5.06 -14.90 13.97
CA THR A 55 5.00 -15.93 12.94
C THR A 55 4.44 -15.32 11.67
N ILE A 56 5.10 -15.58 10.55
CA ILE A 56 4.56 -15.29 9.22
C ILE A 56 4.29 -16.59 8.48
N ASP A 57 3.12 -16.67 7.84
CA ASP A 57 2.76 -17.77 6.95
C ASP A 57 2.89 -17.32 5.49
N LEU A 58 3.84 -17.91 4.77
CA LEU A 58 4.20 -17.51 3.40
C LEU A 58 3.19 -18.00 2.35
N ILE A 59 2.22 -18.83 2.74
CA ILE A 59 1.20 -19.34 1.83
C ILE A 59 0.38 -18.22 1.17
N ASN A 60 0.14 -17.12 1.90
CA ASN A 60 -0.63 -15.97 1.42
C ASN A 60 0.18 -15.04 0.49
N TYR A 61 1.49 -15.27 0.41
CA TYR A 61 2.46 -14.50 -0.37
C TYR A 61 3.06 -15.32 -1.52
N THR A 62 2.42 -16.45 -1.84
CA THR A 62 2.87 -17.36 -2.88
C THR A 62 1.70 -17.68 -3.82
N GLN A 63 1.93 -17.53 -5.12
CA GLN A 63 0.95 -17.88 -6.15
C GLN A 63 1.52 -18.92 -7.12
N SER A 64 0.63 -19.72 -7.68
CA SER A 64 0.93 -20.66 -8.75
C SER A 64 -0.10 -20.53 -9.85
N VAL A 65 0.34 -20.77 -11.08
CA VAL A 65 -0.54 -20.92 -12.24
C VAL A 65 -1.29 -22.27 -12.23
N ASN A 66 -0.92 -23.21 -11.35
CA ASN A 66 -1.52 -24.52 -11.23
C ASN A 66 -2.66 -24.52 -10.19
N PRO A 67 -3.92 -24.76 -10.59
CA PRO A 67 -5.02 -24.95 -9.64
C PRO A 67 -4.76 -26.22 -8.82
N GLY A 68 -4.44 -26.06 -7.53
CA GLY A 68 -4.10 -27.18 -6.64
C GLY A 68 -2.61 -27.33 -6.30
N ALA A 69 -1.79 -26.29 -6.53
CA ALA A 69 -0.41 -26.28 -6.07
C ALA A 69 -0.30 -26.53 -4.55
N HIS A 70 0.69 -27.32 -4.15
CA HIS A 70 0.97 -27.62 -2.75
C HIS A 70 2.31 -26.99 -2.39
N TYR A 71 2.27 -25.95 -1.55
CA TYR A 71 3.45 -25.17 -1.22
C TYR A 71 4.22 -25.74 -0.03
N SER A 72 5.54 -25.65 -0.10
CA SER A 72 6.44 -25.79 1.05
C SER A 72 7.48 -24.68 1.06
N LEU A 73 7.95 -24.33 2.25
CA LEU A 73 9.14 -23.51 2.43
C LEU A 73 10.37 -24.40 2.19
N PHE A 74 11.10 -24.14 1.11
CA PHE A 74 12.27 -24.91 0.70
C PHE A 74 13.55 -24.43 1.41
N ASN A 75 13.72 -23.11 1.53
CA ASN A 75 14.90 -22.53 2.16
C ASN A 75 14.63 -21.13 2.72
N VAL A 76 15.35 -20.75 3.77
CA VAL A 76 15.42 -19.38 4.30
C VAL A 76 16.86 -19.08 4.69
N GLU A 77 17.44 -18.06 4.08
CA GLU A 77 18.80 -17.60 4.36
C GLU A 77 18.78 -16.15 4.81
N GLN A 78 19.51 -15.86 5.89
CA GLN A 78 19.72 -14.49 6.33
C GLN A 78 20.60 -13.74 5.31
N ILE A 79 20.21 -12.50 5.01
CA ILE A 79 21.03 -11.54 4.28
C ILE A 79 21.71 -10.62 5.29
N GLY A 80 23.03 -10.48 5.16
CA GLY A 80 23.87 -9.83 6.17
C GLY A 80 24.28 -10.79 7.28
N ASN A 81 24.85 -10.26 8.37
CA ASN A 81 25.49 -11.05 9.43
C ASN A 81 25.10 -10.62 10.86
N ARG A 82 24.04 -9.82 11.00
CA ARG A 82 23.52 -9.34 12.31
C ARG A 82 23.11 -10.53 13.18
N GLU A 83 23.62 -10.60 14.41
CA GLU A 83 23.46 -11.78 15.28
C GLU A 83 22.01 -11.96 15.74
N GLU A 84 21.31 -10.86 15.99
CA GLU A 84 19.92 -10.84 16.44
C GLU A 84 18.97 -11.44 15.40
N CYS A 85 19.36 -11.40 14.12
CA CYS A 85 18.57 -11.92 13.01
C CYS A 85 18.71 -13.43 12.81
N LYS A 86 19.55 -14.12 13.59
CA LYS A 86 19.78 -15.58 13.43
C LYS A 86 18.74 -16.46 14.11
N ARG A 87 17.92 -15.90 15.02
CA ARG A 87 16.99 -16.69 15.84
C ARG A 87 15.61 -16.75 15.18
N TYR A 88 15.46 -17.73 14.30
CA TYR A 88 14.19 -18.14 13.71
C TYR A 88 14.14 -19.66 13.53
N ASN A 89 12.94 -20.20 13.46
CA ASN A 89 12.71 -21.58 13.06
C ASN A 89 11.62 -21.65 11.99
N THR A 90 11.61 -22.72 11.21
CA THR A 90 10.66 -22.90 10.09
C THR A 90 9.79 -24.12 10.33
N GLN A 91 8.50 -24.00 10.02
CA GLN A 91 7.55 -25.11 10.07
C GLN A 91 6.57 -25.00 8.89
N ASP A 92 6.54 -26.02 8.02
CA ASP A 92 5.68 -26.06 6.83
C ASP A 92 5.92 -24.87 5.88
N THR A 93 5.01 -23.91 5.83
CA THR A 93 5.10 -22.64 5.08
C THR A 93 5.41 -21.44 5.96
N LYS A 94 5.66 -21.67 7.26
CA LYS A 94 5.78 -20.63 8.27
C LYS A 94 7.22 -20.39 8.69
N ILE A 95 7.52 -19.13 8.98
CA ILE A 95 8.74 -18.70 9.66
C ILE A 95 8.34 -18.13 11.03
N ASN A 96 8.90 -18.68 12.09
CA ASN A 96 8.71 -18.23 13.46
C ASN A 96 9.96 -17.44 13.90
N PHE A 97 9.81 -16.14 14.07
CA PHE A 97 10.85 -15.25 14.58
C PHE A 97 10.81 -15.24 16.12
N GLU A 98 11.91 -15.67 16.74
CA GLU A 98 12.05 -15.73 18.20
C GLU A 98 12.65 -14.42 18.73
N PHE A 99 11.95 -13.30 18.57
CA PHE A 99 12.47 -11.95 18.90
C PHE A 99 12.12 -11.51 20.33
N ASP A 100 11.86 -12.46 21.24
CA ASP A 100 11.50 -12.23 22.64
C ASP A 100 12.61 -11.53 23.46
N TYR A 101 13.84 -11.60 22.98
CA TYR A 101 15.03 -10.97 23.57
C TYR A 101 15.46 -9.67 22.88
N VAL A 102 14.78 -9.26 21.81
CA VAL A 102 15.13 -8.05 21.04
C VAL A 102 14.50 -6.84 21.71
N GLU A 103 15.29 -6.11 22.49
CA GLU A 103 14.85 -4.95 23.28
C GLU A 103 15.03 -3.60 22.56
N SER A 104 15.67 -3.60 21.38
CA SER A 104 15.92 -2.39 20.61
C SER A 104 15.50 -2.55 19.16
N ALA A 105 15.05 -1.45 18.56
CA ALA A 105 14.59 -1.43 17.19
C ALA A 105 15.69 -1.90 16.24
N LEU A 106 15.34 -2.81 15.34
CA LEU A 106 16.27 -3.34 14.35
C LEU A 106 15.58 -3.79 13.08
N GLU A 107 16.39 -3.99 12.05
CA GLU A 107 15.94 -4.55 10.79
C GLU A 107 16.76 -5.79 10.42
N CYS A 108 16.05 -6.83 9.99
CA CYS A 108 16.60 -8.08 9.49
C CYS A 108 16.12 -8.34 8.07
N TYR A 109 16.96 -8.98 7.27
CA TYR A 109 16.67 -9.31 5.89
C TYR A 109 16.92 -10.80 5.66
N TYR A 110 16.04 -11.42 4.89
CA TYR A 110 16.12 -12.84 4.55
C TYR A 110 15.76 -13.03 3.08
N GLN A 111 16.38 -14.01 2.44
CA GLN A 111 15.87 -14.58 1.20
C GLN A 111 15.16 -15.88 1.56
N TYR A 112 13.88 -15.99 1.20
CA TYR A 112 13.13 -17.22 1.35
C TYR A 112 12.84 -17.83 -0.02
N THR A 113 12.69 -19.14 -0.07
CA THR A 113 12.40 -19.88 -1.31
C THR A 113 11.22 -20.80 -1.08
N MET A 114 10.15 -20.58 -1.84
CA MET A 114 8.97 -21.45 -1.85
C MET A 114 9.09 -22.46 -2.97
N GLN A 115 8.52 -23.64 -2.75
CA GLN A 115 8.44 -24.72 -3.73
C GLN A 115 7.00 -25.19 -3.90
N ASP A 116 6.59 -25.43 -5.14
CA ASP A 116 5.43 -26.27 -5.42
C ASP A 116 5.91 -27.73 -5.44
N ILE A 117 5.48 -28.50 -4.44
CA ILE A 117 5.93 -29.88 -4.21
C ILE A 117 5.60 -30.78 -5.40
N LEU A 118 4.49 -30.52 -6.10
CA LEU A 118 4.03 -31.37 -7.19
C LEU A 118 4.85 -31.16 -8.48
N SER A 119 5.17 -29.91 -8.80
CA SER A 119 5.96 -29.57 -10.00
C SER A 119 7.46 -29.48 -9.73
N ALA A 120 7.88 -29.47 -8.47
CA ALA A 120 9.22 -29.15 -7.99
C ALA A 120 9.72 -27.75 -8.39
N SER A 121 8.85 -26.89 -8.92
CA SER A 121 9.18 -25.51 -9.29
C SER A 121 9.44 -24.68 -8.03
N THR A 122 10.42 -23.80 -8.07
CA THR A 122 10.76 -22.90 -6.95
C THR A 122 10.66 -21.43 -7.34
N SER A 123 10.42 -20.58 -6.35
CA SER A 123 10.54 -19.12 -6.47
C SER A 123 11.14 -18.56 -5.20
N SER A 124 12.14 -17.68 -5.33
CA SER A 124 12.73 -16.96 -4.21
C SER A 124 12.21 -15.52 -4.14
N ALA A 125 12.19 -14.97 -2.93
CA ALA A 125 11.78 -13.60 -2.64
C ALA A 125 12.48 -13.08 -1.38
N ILE A 126 12.45 -11.77 -1.18
CA ILE A 126 13.05 -11.10 -0.02
C ILE A 126 12.00 -10.88 1.06
N LEU A 127 12.34 -11.24 2.29
CA LEU A 127 11.57 -10.96 3.49
C LEU A 127 12.35 -9.95 4.34
N ARG A 128 11.76 -8.79 4.52
CA ARG A 128 12.25 -7.72 5.39
C ARG A 128 11.47 -7.75 6.70
N VAL A 129 12.19 -7.83 7.82
CA VAL A 129 11.59 -7.95 9.15
C VAL A 129 12.00 -6.74 9.98
N THR A 130 11.02 -5.93 10.37
CA THR A 130 11.23 -4.73 11.19
C THR A 130 10.75 -4.98 12.61
N ALA A 131 11.66 -4.94 13.57
CA ALA A 131 11.34 -5.02 14.99
C ALA A 131 11.29 -3.60 15.59
N SER A 132 10.15 -3.16 16.13
CA SER A 132 9.98 -1.78 16.64
C SER A 132 8.73 -1.62 17.54
N ASN A 133 8.73 -0.63 18.46
CA ASN A 133 7.57 -0.32 19.32
C ASN A 133 6.62 0.73 18.73
N SER A 134 7.12 1.53 17.79
CA SER A 134 6.32 2.50 17.05
C SER A 134 6.79 2.50 15.61
N GLN A 135 5.86 2.68 14.68
CA GLN A 135 6.20 2.85 13.27
C GLN A 135 5.56 4.14 12.76
N PRO A 136 6.34 5.12 12.29
CA PRO A 136 5.77 6.27 11.63
C PRO A 136 5.03 5.79 10.39
N ASP A 137 3.76 6.16 10.31
CA ASP A 137 2.89 5.95 9.17
C ASP A 137 3.34 6.84 8.00
N GLN A 138 4.41 6.38 7.35
CA GLN A 138 5.11 7.15 6.35
C GLN A 138 5.51 6.29 5.15
N GLY A 139 5.38 4.97 5.22
CA GLY A 139 5.80 4.06 4.15
C GLY A 139 7.31 3.99 3.96
N MET A 140 7.74 3.09 3.07
CA MET A 140 9.15 2.92 2.72
C MET A 140 9.65 4.12 1.92
N ARG A 141 10.84 4.63 2.27
CA ARG A 141 11.56 5.66 1.51
C ARG A 141 12.29 5.00 0.36
N GLN A 142 11.99 5.44 -0.84
CA GLN A 142 12.54 4.87 -2.04
C GLN A 142 13.33 5.94 -2.80
N PHE A 143 14.55 5.58 -3.17
CA PHE A 143 15.48 6.41 -3.91
C PHE A 143 15.93 5.65 -5.16
N SER A 144 16.39 6.38 -6.16
CA SER A 144 16.94 5.80 -7.36
C SER A 144 18.23 6.50 -7.74
N ALA A 145 19.19 5.76 -8.28
CA ALA A 145 20.38 6.32 -8.88
C ALA A 145 20.80 5.54 -10.13
N VAL A 146 21.69 6.15 -10.91
CA VAL A 146 22.32 5.52 -12.06
C VAL A 146 23.83 5.67 -11.89
N THR A 147 24.56 4.62 -12.22
CA THR A 147 26.03 4.61 -12.23
C THR A 147 26.55 3.70 -13.34
N GLN A 148 27.87 3.57 -13.45
CA GLN A 148 28.52 2.68 -14.42
C GLN A 148 29.30 1.59 -13.70
N VAL A 149 29.60 0.50 -14.42
CA VAL A 149 30.54 -0.53 -13.94
C VAL A 149 31.82 0.13 -13.46
N ASN A 150 32.30 -0.29 -12.28
CA ASN A 150 33.48 0.23 -11.60
C ASN A 150 33.40 1.70 -11.12
N ASP A 151 32.26 2.37 -11.27
CA ASP A 151 32.07 3.75 -10.81
C ASP A 151 31.37 3.81 -9.45
N THR A 152 31.49 4.97 -8.79
CA THR A 152 30.87 5.25 -7.50
C THR A 152 29.87 6.39 -7.63
N VAL A 153 28.64 6.15 -7.17
CA VAL A 153 27.61 7.19 -7.07
C VAL A 153 27.36 7.52 -5.60
N LEU A 154 27.17 8.81 -5.33
CA LEU A 154 26.76 9.33 -4.03
C LEU A 154 25.27 9.60 -4.08
N ILE A 155 24.49 8.93 -3.24
CA ILE A 155 23.04 9.09 -3.16
C ILE A 155 22.70 9.87 -1.91
N ASN A 156 22.08 11.04 -2.06
CA ASN A 156 21.50 11.77 -0.94
C ASN A 156 20.17 11.12 -0.55
N VAL A 157 20.11 10.59 0.66
CA VAL A 157 18.93 9.91 1.22
C VAL A 157 18.27 10.76 2.30
N ASN A 158 18.44 12.08 2.26
CA ASN A 158 17.80 13.01 3.18
C ASN A 158 17.02 14.07 2.41
N ASP A 159 15.73 13.81 2.25
CA ASP A 159 14.77 14.83 1.90
C ASP A 159 14.10 15.30 3.21
N GLY A 160 14.40 16.54 3.61
CA GLY A 160 13.92 17.14 4.87
C GLY A 160 12.40 17.33 4.96
N SER A 161 11.68 17.05 3.87
CA SER A 161 10.21 16.99 3.84
C SER A 161 9.68 15.60 4.25
N ILE A 162 10.56 14.60 4.30
CA ILE A 162 10.23 13.17 4.23
C ILE A 162 10.85 12.38 5.40
N VAL A 163 12.04 12.73 5.89
CA VAL A 163 12.64 12.05 7.06
C VAL A 163 12.45 12.92 8.32
N PRO A 164 11.68 12.49 9.32
CA PRO A 164 11.46 13.28 10.54
C PRO A 164 12.74 13.48 11.36
N ASP A 165 12.77 14.54 12.16
CA ASP A 165 13.86 14.80 13.09
C ASP A 165 14.08 13.61 14.06
N GLY A 166 15.35 13.30 14.31
CA GLY A 166 15.77 12.24 15.24
C GLY A 166 15.96 10.86 14.61
N TYR A 167 15.69 10.70 13.32
CA TYR A 167 16.02 9.50 12.56
C TYR A 167 17.42 9.60 11.95
N VAL A 168 18.21 8.53 12.07
CA VAL A 168 19.55 8.39 11.47
C VAL A 168 19.67 7.05 10.78
N ILE A 169 20.52 6.92 9.75
CA ILE A 169 20.70 5.65 9.04
C ILE A 169 21.31 4.60 10.00
N ASP A 170 20.70 3.41 10.11
CA ASP A 170 21.31 2.25 10.78
C ASP A 170 22.34 1.63 9.84
N GLU A 171 23.62 1.87 10.10
CA GLU A 171 24.73 1.34 9.30
C GLU A 171 24.69 -0.20 9.17
N ASN A 172 24.24 -0.90 10.22
CA ASN A 172 24.16 -2.37 10.22
C ASN A 172 22.99 -2.90 9.38
N SER A 173 22.06 -2.03 8.98
CA SER A 173 20.92 -2.38 8.14
C SER A 173 21.24 -2.32 6.63
N ILE A 174 22.37 -1.75 6.22
CA ILE A 174 22.69 -1.56 4.80
C ILE A 174 23.08 -2.90 4.18
N GLN A 175 22.28 -3.39 3.23
CA GLN A 175 22.57 -4.58 2.45
C GLN A 175 22.44 -4.29 0.95
N VAL A 176 23.39 -4.80 0.17
CA VAL A 176 23.35 -4.71 -1.30
C VAL A 176 22.87 -6.04 -1.87
N LEU A 177 21.73 -6.01 -2.55
CA LEU A 177 21.17 -7.06 -3.38
C LEU A 177 21.66 -6.84 -4.82
N GLY A 178 22.89 -7.27 -5.10
CA GLY A 178 23.56 -7.05 -6.38
C GLY A 178 25.09 -7.07 -6.25
N LEU A 179 25.79 -6.78 -7.34
CA LEU A 179 27.26 -6.72 -7.36
C LEU A 179 27.76 -5.32 -7.01
N GLY A 180 28.33 -5.15 -5.83
CA GLY A 180 28.92 -3.90 -5.40
C GLY A 180 29.03 -3.80 -3.89
N ARG A 181 29.23 -2.58 -3.40
CA ARG A 181 29.21 -2.28 -1.96
C ARG A 181 28.56 -0.93 -1.71
N ALA A 182 27.81 -0.84 -0.61
CA ALA A 182 27.22 0.39 -0.13
C ALA A 182 27.68 0.69 1.30
N TYR A 183 27.88 1.97 1.62
CA TYR A 183 28.26 2.42 2.96
C TYR A 183 27.89 3.90 3.14
N ILE A 184 27.68 4.32 4.39
CA ILE A 184 27.33 5.70 4.72
C ILE A 184 28.51 6.62 4.39
N ASN A 185 28.22 7.82 3.88
CA ASN A 185 29.23 8.86 3.75
C ASN A 185 29.70 9.30 5.16
N PRO A 186 30.99 9.09 5.52
CA PRO A 186 31.48 9.40 6.86
C PRO A 186 31.52 10.90 7.17
N ILE A 187 31.42 11.77 6.15
CA ILE A 187 31.41 13.23 6.29
C ILE A 187 29.98 13.74 6.51
N ASN A 188 29.00 13.10 5.86
CA ASN A 188 27.60 13.48 5.89
C ASN A 188 26.73 12.22 6.08
N GLY A 189 26.23 11.99 7.30
CA GLY A 189 25.48 10.79 7.68
C GLY A 189 24.13 10.58 6.99
N ASN A 190 23.81 11.44 6.02
CA ASN A 190 22.58 11.51 5.25
C ASN A 190 22.77 11.05 3.79
N GLU A 191 23.96 10.58 3.44
CA GLU A 191 24.29 10.13 2.09
C GLU A 191 24.86 8.72 2.13
N ILE A 192 24.53 7.93 1.12
CA ILE A 192 25.04 6.57 0.94
C ILE A 192 25.90 6.54 -0.32
N TYR A 193 27.14 6.10 -0.18
CA TYR A 193 27.96 5.73 -1.32
C TYR A 193 27.54 4.36 -1.81
N TYR A 194 27.46 4.22 -3.13
CA TYR A 194 27.37 2.94 -3.79
C TYR A 194 28.48 2.81 -4.84
N GLN A 195 29.32 1.80 -4.68
CA GLN A 195 30.34 1.45 -5.66
C GLN A 195 29.93 0.20 -6.42
N ALA A 196 29.75 0.33 -7.73
CA ALA A 196 29.44 -0.78 -8.61
C ALA A 196 30.62 -1.75 -8.70
N GLY A 197 30.31 -3.04 -8.89
CA GLY A 197 31.33 -4.05 -9.18
C GLY A 197 32.18 -3.68 -10.41
N SER A 198 33.42 -4.14 -10.45
CA SER A 198 34.37 -3.86 -11.54
C SER A 198 34.18 -4.73 -12.78
N GLU A 199 33.40 -5.80 -12.67
CA GLU A 199 33.16 -6.76 -13.74
C GLU A 199 31.97 -6.34 -14.61
N LEU A 200 32.00 -6.68 -15.90
CA LEU A 200 30.88 -6.40 -16.82
C LEU A 200 29.56 -7.06 -16.37
N SER A 201 29.62 -8.12 -15.58
CA SER A 201 28.44 -8.76 -14.98
C SER A 201 27.75 -7.89 -13.93
N ALA A 202 28.35 -6.76 -13.52
CA ALA A 202 27.73 -5.79 -12.63
C ALA A 202 26.73 -4.87 -13.35
N GLN A 203 26.52 -5.04 -14.66
CA GLN A 203 25.46 -4.33 -15.38
C GLN A 203 24.07 -4.84 -14.97
N GLY A 204 23.11 -3.92 -14.87
CA GLY A 204 21.72 -4.21 -14.51
C GLY A 204 21.24 -3.46 -13.28
N LEU A 205 20.11 -3.88 -12.73
CA LEU A 205 19.51 -3.29 -11.53
C LEU A 205 20.11 -3.91 -10.27
N HIS A 206 20.70 -3.09 -9.41
CA HIS A 206 21.12 -3.47 -8.08
C HIS A 206 20.29 -2.72 -7.04
N ARG A 207 20.09 -3.32 -5.88
CA ARG A 207 19.25 -2.75 -4.84
C ARG A 207 19.98 -2.64 -3.53
N ILE A 208 19.78 -1.53 -2.83
CA ILE A 208 20.32 -1.27 -1.51
C ILE A 208 19.14 -1.16 -0.56
N VAL A 209 19.00 -2.10 0.36
CA VAL A 209 18.03 -1.99 1.45
C VAL A 209 18.74 -1.42 2.67
N PHE A 210 18.10 -0.49 3.35
CA PHE A 210 18.64 0.17 4.53
C PHE A 210 17.50 0.70 5.39
N SER A 211 17.78 1.17 6.60
CA SER A 211 16.76 1.71 7.50
C SER A 211 17.25 2.97 8.19
N TYR A 212 16.31 3.85 8.53
CA TYR A 212 16.56 4.89 9.51
C TYR A 212 16.01 4.43 10.85
N ILE A 213 16.77 4.64 11.90
CA ILE A 213 16.42 4.30 13.27
C ILE A 213 16.29 5.57 14.10
N ASN A 214 15.24 5.63 14.92
CA ASN A 214 15.13 6.55 16.03
C ASN A 214 15.16 5.73 17.33
N THR A 215 16.29 5.83 18.04
CA THR A 215 16.54 5.06 19.25
C THR A 215 15.76 5.56 20.47
N SER A 216 15.24 6.80 20.41
CA SER A 216 14.49 7.39 21.53
C SER A 216 13.07 6.85 21.61
N ASN A 217 12.41 6.65 20.47
CA ASN A 217 11.05 6.10 20.39
C ASN A 217 11.01 4.66 19.87
N GLN A 218 12.17 4.03 19.68
CA GLN A 218 12.32 2.64 19.23
C GLN A 218 11.57 2.39 17.91
N SER A 219 11.86 3.24 16.93
CA SER A 219 11.14 3.30 15.66
C SER A 219 12.06 3.20 14.45
N ILE A 220 11.53 2.65 13.37
CA ILE A 220 12.23 2.47 12.10
C ILE A 220 11.42 3.06 10.95
N ILE A 221 12.14 3.76 10.06
CA ILE A 221 11.68 4.08 8.72
C ILE A 221 12.46 3.21 7.75
N GLN A 222 11.76 2.48 6.92
CA GLN A 222 12.37 1.62 5.93
C GLN A 222 12.88 2.43 4.74
N GLY A 223 14.08 2.13 4.26
CA GLY A 223 14.72 2.73 3.08
C GLY A 223 15.03 1.69 1.99
N LEU A 224 15.02 2.14 0.74
CA LEU A 224 15.33 1.38 -0.47
C LEU A 224 16.03 2.29 -1.46
N ILE A 225 17.11 1.84 -2.09
CA ILE A 225 17.76 2.51 -3.21
C ILE A 225 17.88 1.54 -4.37
N ASP A 226 17.30 1.89 -5.51
CA ASP A 226 17.46 1.16 -6.76
C ASP A 226 18.53 1.83 -7.61
N VAL A 227 19.62 1.11 -7.89
CA VAL A 227 20.76 1.60 -8.67
C VAL A 227 20.85 0.86 -9.99
N ALA A 228 20.63 1.57 -11.08
CA ALA A 228 20.87 1.06 -12.42
C ALA A 228 22.36 1.21 -12.79
N VAL A 229 23.02 0.09 -13.10
CA VAL A 229 24.45 0.05 -13.47
C VAL A 229 24.60 -0.21 -14.96
N GLY A 230 25.17 0.76 -15.69
CA GLY A 230 25.38 0.70 -17.14
C GLY A 230 26.79 0.30 -17.58
N SER A 231 26.96 0.08 -18.89
CA SER A 231 28.18 -0.48 -19.49
C SER A 231 29.29 0.53 -19.82
N THR A 232 29.01 1.68 -20.45
CA THR A 232 30.02 2.67 -20.92
C THR A 232 29.47 4.07 -21.23
N ILE A 233 30.37 5.05 -21.40
CA ILE A 233 30.17 6.47 -21.77
C ILE A 233 29.59 6.74 -23.18
N SER A 234 29.46 5.75 -24.07
CA SER A 234 28.95 5.99 -25.44
C SER A 234 27.46 5.66 -25.63
N ASN A 235 26.80 5.08 -24.62
CA ASN A 235 25.39 4.73 -24.65
C ASN A 235 24.69 5.35 -23.43
N ARG A 236 23.66 6.17 -23.68
CA ARG A 236 22.93 6.93 -22.66
C ARG A 236 21.78 6.10 -22.12
N ALA A 237 21.71 5.99 -20.80
CA ALA A 237 20.64 5.26 -20.14
C ALA A 237 19.23 5.81 -20.48
N PRO A 238 18.21 4.93 -20.58
CA PRO A 238 16.81 5.33 -20.67
C PRO A 238 16.39 6.22 -19.50
N MET A 239 15.48 7.16 -19.77
CA MET A 239 14.89 7.98 -18.71
C MET A 239 13.72 7.25 -18.04
N ALA A 240 13.72 7.22 -16.72
CA ALA A 240 12.62 6.75 -15.90
C ALA A 240 12.33 7.78 -14.78
N LYS A 241 11.07 7.89 -14.39
CA LYS A 241 10.55 8.91 -13.45
C LYS A 241 9.46 8.37 -12.54
N ASN A 242 9.38 8.91 -11.34
CA ASN A 242 8.33 8.50 -10.40
C ASN A 242 7.00 9.14 -10.78
N PHE A 243 5.90 8.40 -10.72
CA PHE A 243 4.56 8.92 -11.01
C PHE A 243 3.47 8.20 -10.21
N ARG A 244 2.31 8.84 -10.06
CA ARG A 244 1.09 8.24 -9.49
C ARG A 244 0.28 7.55 -10.57
N TYR A 245 -0.16 6.33 -10.29
CA TYR A 245 -1.11 5.63 -11.14
C TYR A 245 -2.49 6.31 -11.05
N GLY A 246 -2.89 6.93 -12.15
CA GLY A 246 -4.07 7.78 -12.25
C GLY A 246 -4.76 7.66 -13.62
N ASP A 247 -5.78 8.47 -13.84
CA ASP A 247 -6.37 8.60 -15.17
C ASP A 247 -5.58 9.61 -16.01
N THR A 248 -4.79 9.16 -16.97
CA THR A 248 -4.00 10.06 -17.84
C THR A 248 -4.88 10.94 -18.72
N GLY A 249 -6.16 10.61 -18.91
CA GLY A 249 -7.13 11.45 -19.60
C GLY A 249 -7.59 12.67 -18.80
N SER A 250 -7.39 12.69 -17.48
CA SER A 250 -7.76 13.81 -16.59
C SER A 250 -6.59 14.73 -16.25
N PHE A 251 -5.42 14.49 -16.86
CA PHE A 251 -4.20 15.23 -16.60
C PHE A 251 -4.34 16.73 -16.89
N ILE A 252 -3.82 17.56 -15.97
CA ILE A 252 -3.72 19.01 -16.11
C ILE A 252 -2.25 19.41 -15.88
N PRO A 253 -1.60 20.13 -16.82
CA PRO A 253 -0.20 20.57 -16.65
C PRO A 253 0.07 21.26 -15.32
N GLY A 254 1.10 20.83 -14.59
CA GLY A 254 1.49 21.39 -13.30
C GLY A 254 0.61 20.95 -12.11
N LYS A 255 -0.32 20.02 -12.30
CA LYS A 255 -1.09 19.36 -11.23
C LYS A 255 -0.78 17.87 -11.21
N GLN A 256 -0.57 17.30 -10.02
CA GLN A 256 -0.39 15.86 -9.85
C GLN A 256 -1.68 15.10 -10.14
N LEU A 257 -1.56 13.89 -10.69
CA LEU A 257 -2.70 13.00 -10.89
C LEU A 257 -3.32 12.57 -9.56
N ASP A 258 -4.65 12.54 -9.53
CA ASP A 258 -5.41 11.85 -8.48
C ASP A 258 -5.29 10.33 -8.67
N TYR A 259 -5.26 9.58 -7.56
CA TYR A 259 -5.11 8.13 -7.62
C TYR A 259 -6.29 7.45 -8.29
N LYS A 260 -5.99 6.54 -9.21
CA LYS A 260 -6.97 5.57 -9.71
C LYS A 260 -7.00 4.36 -8.77
N LEU A 261 -8.05 4.27 -7.96
CA LEU A 261 -8.19 3.23 -6.94
C LEU A 261 -8.27 1.82 -7.55
N ILE A 262 -7.42 0.91 -7.07
CA ILE A 262 -7.47 -0.52 -7.41
C ILE A 262 -8.11 -1.29 -6.25
N GLN A 263 -9.05 -2.18 -6.56
CA GLN A 263 -9.64 -3.06 -5.54
C GLN A 263 -8.65 -4.17 -5.16
N ALA A 264 -8.55 -4.50 -3.87
CA ALA A 264 -7.77 -5.62 -3.39
C ALA A 264 -8.18 -6.91 -4.12
N TRP A 265 -7.20 -7.75 -4.43
CA TRP A 265 -7.29 -8.97 -5.26
C TRP A 265 -7.60 -8.76 -6.75
N LYS A 266 -7.90 -7.54 -7.20
CA LYS A 266 -8.09 -7.25 -8.61
C LYS A 266 -6.74 -7.12 -9.30
N GLU A 267 -6.51 -7.97 -10.29
CA GLU A 267 -5.39 -7.80 -11.21
C GLU A 267 -5.72 -6.71 -12.24
N VAL A 268 -4.77 -5.83 -12.49
CA VAL A 268 -4.83 -4.81 -13.55
C VAL A 268 -3.57 -4.86 -14.40
N THR A 269 -3.67 -4.39 -15.64
CA THR A 269 -2.50 -4.13 -16.50
C THR A 269 -2.26 -2.63 -16.56
N ILE A 270 -1.03 -2.22 -16.25
CA ILE A 270 -0.59 -0.83 -16.24
C ILE A 270 0.43 -0.67 -17.36
N ASP A 271 0.12 0.22 -18.30
CA ASP A 271 1.06 0.70 -19.32
C ASP A 271 1.71 1.99 -18.81
N ILE A 272 3.04 2.02 -18.69
CA ILE A 272 3.75 3.20 -18.21
C ILE A 272 3.91 4.27 -19.29
N ALA A 273 3.89 3.90 -20.58
CA ALA A 273 4.23 4.80 -21.67
C ALA A 273 3.39 6.11 -21.69
N PRO A 274 2.06 6.10 -21.41
CA PRO A 274 1.27 7.32 -21.36
C PRO A 274 1.72 8.34 -20.31
N TYR A 275 2.37 7.92 -19.22
CA TYR A 275 2.82 8.80 -18.13
C TYR A 275 4.08 9.59 -18.47
N PHE A 276 4.75 9.26 -19.59
CA PHE A 276 5.90 10.00 -20.10
C PHE A 276 5.50 11.08 -21.11
N SER A 277 4.21 11.30 -21.35
CA SER A 277 3.70 12.33 -22.26
C SER A 277 3.25 13.61 -21.51
N GLN A 278 4.01 14.72 -21.66
CA GLN A 278 3.82 16.07 -21.05
C GLN A 278 3.57 16.22 -19.54
N GLY A 279 4.33 17.12 -18.91
CA GLY A 279 3.87 18.02 -17.84
C GLY A 279 3.58 17.41 -16.47
N TYR A 280 3.77 16.11 -16.31
CA TYR A 280 3.68 15.46 -15.01
C TYR A 280 4.74 16.00 -14.07
N LEU A 281 4.31 16.20 -12.83
CA LEU A 281 5.23 16.40 -11.73
C LEU A 281 5.79 15.02 -11.36
N ASP A 282 7.03 14.96 -10.90
CA ASP A 282 7.50 13.76 -10.23
C ASP A 282 6.66 13.47 -8.96
N ALA A 283 6.95 12.38 -8.25
CA ALA A 283 6.26 12.03 -7.00
C ALA A 283 6.26 13.16 -5.95
N TYR A 284 7.17 14.12 -6.08
CA TYR A 284 7.41 15.22 -5.13
C TYR A 284 6.87 16.57 -5.61
N GLY A 285 6.21 16.63 -6.77
CA GLY A 285 5.59 17.86 -7.25
C GLY A 285 6.50 18.74 -8.13
N SER A 286 7.63 18.22 -8.64
CA SER A 286 8.55 18.98 -9.50
C SER A 286 8.33 18.69 -11.00
N PRO A 287 8.34 19.71 -11.89
CA PRO A 287 8.21 19.49 -13.33
C PRO A 287 9.32 18.59 -13.88
N ILE A 288 8.94 17.52 -14.58
CA ILE A 288 9.90 16.65 -15.26
C ILE A 288 10.49 17.40 -16.48
N SER A 289 11.73 17.88 -16.36
CA SER A 289 12.50 18.50 -17.46
C SER A 289 13.45 17.50 -18.11
N LEU A 290 13.53 17.52 -19.44
CA LEU A 290 14.42 16.67 -20.23
C LEU A 290 15.76 17.37 -20.37
N THR A 291 16.72 16.93 -19.57
CA THR A 291 18.08 17.45 -19.59
C THR A 291 19.11 16.34 -19.70
N ASP A 292 20.26 16.63 -20.29
CA ASP A 292 21.46 15.80 -20.15
C ASP A 292 21.91 15.72 -18.68
N SER A 293 22.98 14.99 -18.43
CA SER A 293 23.58 14.83 -17.09
C SER A 293 24.00 16.14 -16.43
N ASP A 294 24.11 17.23 -17.19
CA ASP A 294 24.53 18.56 -16.74
C ASP A 294 23.36 19.54 -16.63
N GLY A 295 22.12 19.12 -16.91
CA GLY A 295 20.94 19.97 -16.83
C GLY A 295 20.60 20.73 -18.12
N ASN A 296 21.19 20.40 -19.27
CA ASN A 296 20.92 21.06 -20.56
C ASN A 296 19.89 20.31 -21.41
N PRO A 297 19.04 20.99 -22.20
CA PRO A 297 18.12 20.34 -23.13
C PRO A 297 18.81 19.41 -24.13
N ILE A 298 18.16 18.29 -24.47
CA ILE A 298 18.69 17.29 -25.41
C ILE A 298 18.30 17.68 -26.85
N PHE A 299 19.24 17.58 -27.81
CA PHE A 299 19.04 17.92 -29.23
C PHE A 299 19.38 16.72 -30.15
N ASP A 300 18.72 16.64 -31.31
CA ASP A 300 18.96 15.63 -32.34
C ASP A 300 20.18 15.99 -33.23
N ASP A 301 20.55 15.07 -34.13
CA ASP A 301 21.67 15.22 -35.07
C ASP A 301 21.49 16.38 -36.07
N GLN A 302 20.30 16.97 -36.12
CA GLN A 302 19.97 18.16 -36.93
C GLN A 302 19.88 19.44 -36.09
N GLY A 303 20.13 19.36 -34.77
CA GLY A 303 20.10 20.48 -33.85
C GLY A 303 18.69 20.87 -33.35
N ASN A 304 17.68 20.04 -33.55
CA ASN A 304 16.35 20.26 -32.99
C ASN A 304 16.26 19.68 -31.58
N GLN A 305 15.56 20.36 -30.67
CA GLN A 305 15.33 19.84 -29.33
C GLN A 305 14.51 18.54 -29.41
N VAL A 306 15.02 17.46 -28.82
CA VAL A 306 14.33 16.17 -28.77
C VAL A 306 13.23 16.25 -27.73
N HIS A 307 12.02 15.94 -28.16
CA HIS A 307 10.89 15.85 -27.27
C HIS A 307 10.20 14.48 -27.42
N PHE A 308 9.96 13.78 -26.30
CA PHE A 308 9.33 12.44 -26.25
C PHE A 308 7.79 12.54 -26.38
N TYR A 309 7.29 13.18 -27.44
CA TYR A 309 5.85 13.28 -27.70
C TYR A 309 5.34 12.16 -28.61
N LEU A 310 4.12 11.70 -28.31
CA LEU A 310 3.09 11.43 -29.30
C LEU A 310 2.13 12.63 -29.29
N ASP A 311 1.88 13.25 -30.43
CA ASP A 311 0.87 14.30 -30.54
C ASP A 311 -0.56 13.71 -30.50
N ALA A 312 -1.56 14.58 -30.33
CA ALA A 312 -2.97 14.22 -30.36
C ALA A 312 -3.43 13.58 -31.69
N ASN A 313 -2.57 13.55 -32.71
CA ASN A 313 -2.81 12.96 -34.03
C ASN A 313 -1.95 11.71 -34.32
N LYS A 314 -1.15 11.21 -33.36
CA LYS A 314 -0.23 10.06 -33.47
C LYS A 314 0.85 10.17 -34.57
N ILE A 315 1.43 11.34 -34.83
CA ILE A 315 2.55 11.47 -35.78
C ILE A 315 3.68 12.31 -35.17
N THR A 316 4.85 11.71 -34.99
CA THR A 316 6.12 12.42 -34.73
C THR A 316 6.71 12.93 -36.04
N SER A 317 7.38 14.09 -35.99
CA SER A 317 8.01 14.73 -37.15
C SER A 317 9.35 14.10 -37.58
N THR A 318 9.72 12.95 -37.04
CA THR A 318 10.81 12.12 -37.57
C THR A 318 10.22 11.10 -38.56
N PRO A 319 10.71 11.06 -39.82
CA PRO A 319 10.21 10.12 -40.81
C PRO A 319 10.78 8.73 -40.54
N ILE A 320 10.18 8.04 -39.58
CA ILE A 320 10.03 6.60 -39.33
C ILE A 320 9.40 6.60 -37.94
N TYR A 321 8.23 6.00 -37.78
CA TYR A 321 7.63 5.43 -36.56
C TYR A 321 6.10 5.63 -36.62
N LYS A 322 5.42 4.52 -36.93
CA LYS A 322 3.96 4.39 -37.06
C LYS A 322 3.32 4.09 -35.68
N PRO A 323 1.97 4.13 -35.57
CA PRO A 323 1.27 4.20 -34.28
C PRO A 323 1.51 2.98 -33.36
N GLY A 324 2.12 3.26 -32.21
CA GLY A 324 2.35 2.40 -31.05
C GLY A 324 3.10 3.25 -30.01
N ASN A 325 2.76 3.17 -28.72
CA ASN A 325 3.42 3.98 -27.68
C ASN A 325 4.79 3.37 -27.36
N TYR A 326 5.80 3.66 -28.17
CA TYR A 326 7.16 3.19 -27.92
C TYR A 326 7.95 4.24 -27.15
N LEU A 327 8.58 3.83 -26.04
CA LEU A 327 9.58 4.66 -25.35
C LEU A 327 10.91 4.54 -26.11
N ILE A 328 11.64 5.65 -26.20
CA ILE A 328 13.00 5.71 -26.75
C ILE A 328 13.92 6.43 -25.75
N ASP A 329 15.22 6.16 -25.80
CA ASP A 329 16.21 6.84 -24.96
C ASP A 329 16.84 8.07 -25.67
N GLY A 330 17.88 8.64 -25.06
CA GLY A 330 18.61 9.78 -25.63
C GLY A 330 19.34 9.49 -26.94
N ASP A 331 19.69 8.22 -27.18
CA ASP A 331 20.38 7.74 -28.38
C ASP A 331 19.41 7.21 -29.45
N LYS A 332 18.10 7.38 -29.21
CA LYS A 332 16.99 6.97 -30.08
C LYS A 332 16.83 5.44 -30.16
N ASP A 333 17.31 4.73 -29.14
CA ASP A 333 17.12 3.30 -29.02
C ASP A 333 15.79 2.95 -28.40
N LEU A 334 15.21 1.84 -28.85
CA LEU A 334 13.93 1.36 -28.36
C LEU A 334 14.08 0.90 -26.92
N VAL A 335 13.19 1.41 -26.07
CA VAL A 335 13.20 1.10 -24.65
C VAL A 335 12.15 0.03 -24.36
N GLN A 336 12.58 -0.98 -23.60
CA GLN A 336 11.72 -2.02 -23.07
C GLN A 336 11.64 -1.90 -21.55
N LEU A 337 10.43 -2.09 -21.01
CA LEU A 337 10.26 -2.46 -19.61
C LEU A 337 10.77 -3.91 -19.43
N THR A 338 11.94 -4.04 -18.83
CA THR A 338 12.62 -5.33 -18.65
C THR A 338 12.33 -5.96 -17.30
N ASP A 339 11.99 -5.15 -16.29
CA ASP A 339 11.71 -5.66 -14.95
C ASP A 339 10.72 -4.79 -14.17
N VAL A 340 10.01 -5.41 -13.23
CA VAL A 340 9.12 -4.74 -12.28
C VAL A 340 9.18 -5.41 -10.93
N TYR A 341 9.10 -4.60 -9.88
CA TYR A 341 9.25 -5.07 -8.52
C TYR A 341 8.32 -4.33 -7.56
N ALA A 342 7.77 -5.05 -6.58
CA ALA A 342 7.03 -4.45 -5.48
C ALA A 342 7.18 -5.30 -4.22
N TYR A 343 7.24 -4.65 -3.06
CA TYR A 343 6.87 -5.31 -1.80
C TYR A 343 5.35 -5.36 -1.70
N ASP A 344 4.81 -6.38 -1.04
CA ASP A 344 3.39 -6.41 -0.66
C ASP A 344 2.39 -6.34 -1.84
N ALA A 345 2.88 -6.45 -3.09
CA ALA A 345 2.09 -6.74 -4.29
C ALA A 345 2.72 -7.80 -5.20
N TYR A 346 1.88 -8.46 -5.99
CA TYR A 346 2.26 -9.29 -7.13
C TYR A 346 2.41 -8.41 -8.38
N VAL A 347 3.58 -8.48 -9.00
CA VAL A 347 3.87 -7.77 -10.25
C VAL A 347 4.48 -8.72 -11.28
N GLY A 348 4.31 -8.41 -12.56
CA GLY A 348 4.93 -9.17 -13.64
C GLY A 348 4.88 -8.45 -14.98
N ILE A 349 5.91 -8.65 -15.81
CA ILE A 349 5.94 -8.08 -17.16
C ILE A 349 4.81 -8.70 -18.00
N SER A 350 4.05 -7.85 -18.71
CA SER A 350 2.88 -8.31 -19.48
C SER A 350 3.29 -9.25 -20.63
N LYS A 351 2.47 -10.28 -20.87
CA LYS A 351 2.76 -11.44 -21.76
C LYS A 351 3.10 -11.12 -23.23
N ASN A 352 2.88 -9.90 -23.71
CA ASN A 352 3.18 -9.49 -25.08
C ASN A 352 4.60 -8.90 -25.20
N ALA A 353 5.59 -9.47 -24.51
CA ALA A 353 6.94 -8.94 -24.32
C ALA A 353 7.81 -8.93 -25.60
N GLY A 354 7.38 -8.19 -26.63
CA GLY A 354 8.29 -7.69 -27.65
C GLY A 354 9.31 -6.74 -27.02
N PHE A 355 10.40 -6.45 -27.75
CA PHE A 355 11.50 -5.56 -27.34
C PHE A 355 11.11 -4.09 -27.09
N THR A 356 9.81 -3.80 -26.95
CA THR A 356 9.24 -2.46 -26.74
C THR A 356 8.05 -2.49 -25.78
N ASN A 357 7.83 -3.59 -25.04
CA ASN A 357 6.73 -3.66 -24.08
C ASN A 357 6.97 -2.66 -22.94
N THR A 358 5.92 -1.92 -22.58
CA THR A 358 5.92 -0.92 -21.49
C THR A 358 4.87 -1.24 -20.43
N SER A 359 4.26 -2.43 -20.50
CA SER A 359 3.16 -2.81 -19.62
C SER A 359 3.54 -3.91 -18.63
N PHE A 360 3.00 -3.81 -17.42
CA PHE A 360 3.10 -4.82 -16.37
C PHE A 360 1.74 -5.11 -15.74
N THR A 361 1.58 -6.29 -15.15
CA THR A 361 0.43 -6.63 -14.32
C THR A 361 0.70 -6.26 -12.86
N PHE A 362 -0.33 -5.78 -12.17
CA PHE A 362 -0.28 -5.46 -10.75
C PHE A 362 -1.49 -6.06 -10.04
N LYS A 363 -1.27 -6.64 -8.86
CA LYS A 363 -2.32 -7.15 -7.96
C LYS A 363 -1.80 -7.14 -6.53
N SER A 364 -2.57 -6.60 -5.59
CA SER A 364 -2.27 -6.75 -4.16
C SER A 364 -3.53 -7.12 -3.38
N ASN A 365 -3.33 -7.83 -2.27
CA ASN A 365 -4.35 -8.07 -1.26
C ASN A 365 -4.23 -7.15 -0.05
N LYS A 366 -3.15 -6.37 0.10
CA LYS A 366 -3.02 -5.35 1.15
C LYS A 366 -3.58 -4.03 0.64
N SER A 367 -4.42 -3.36 1.44
CA SER A 367 -4.82 -1.98 1.17
C SER A 367 -3.71 -0.99 1.49
N GLY A 368 -3.84 0.23 0.99
CA GLY A 368 -2.90 1.33 1.19
C GLY A 368 -2.09 1.62 -0.06
N LEU A 369 -1.02 2.40 0.14
CA LEU A 369 -0.13 2.84 -0.92
C LEU A 369 0.93 1.77 -1.21
N HIS A 370 0.94 1.29 -2.45
CA HIS A 370 1.95 0.38 -3.00
C HIS A 370 2.91 1.15 -3.88
N HIS A 371 4.17 0.75 -3.86
CA HIS A 371 5.20 1.31 -4.72
C HIS A 371 5.77 0.22 -5.61
N VAL A 372 5.68 0.42 -6.92
CA VAL A 372 6.21 -0.52 -7.91
C VAL A 372 7.42 0.11 -8.58
N THR A 373 8.61 -0.43 -8.36
CA THR A 373 9.79 -0.10 -9.16
C THR A 373 9.62 -0.70 -10.56
N TYR A 374 9.94 0.06 -11.59
CA TYR A 374 9.98 -0.42 -12.97
C TYR A 374 11.35 -0.11 -13.59
N VAL A 375 11.87 -1.05 -14.39
CA VAL A 375 13.20 -0.96 -15.00
C VAL A 375 13.07 -0.93 -16.51
N LEU A 376 13.70 0.09 -17.10
CA LEU A 376 13.79 0.30 -18.52
C LEU A 376 15.19 -0.05 -19.03
N SER A 377 15.29 -0.72 -20.16
CA SER A 377 16.56 -0.94 -20.86
C SER A 377 16.42 -0.65 -22.36
N ASP A 378 17.49 -0.10 -22.92
CA ASP A 378 17.71 0.10 -24.36
C ASP A 378 18.35 -1.13 -25.04
N HIS A 379 18.69 -2.17 -24.27
CA HIS A 379 19.45 -3.35 -24.71
C HIS A 379 20.85 -3.08 -25.29
N LYS A 380 21.38 -1.87 -25.09
CA LYS A 380 22.75 -1.46 -25.43
C LYS A 380 23.59 -1.12 -24.21
N GLY A 381 23.13 -1.58 -23.04
CA GLY A 381 23.83 -1.45 -21.77
C GLY A 381 23.46 -0.18 -21.00
N GLY A 382 22.39 0.51 -21.39
CA GLY A 382 21.74 1.55 -20.60
C GLY A 382 20.53 1.01 -19.84
N TYR A 383 20.38 1.50 -18.61
CA TYR A 383 19.29 1.13 -17.71
C TYR A 383 18.74 2.36 -16.99
N GLY A 384 17.42 2.50 -16.95
CA GLY A 384 16.70 3.52 -16.18
C GLY A 384 15.73 2.88 -15.19
N THR A 385 15.52 3.51 -14.04
CA THR A 385 14.56 3.03 -13.03
C THR A 385 13.68 4.16 -12.50
N GLY A 386 12.42 3.83 -12.18
CA GLY A 386 11.46 4.76 -11.59
C GLY A 386 10.41 4.01 -10.77
N ILE A 387 9.56 4.75 -10.07
CA ILE A 387 8.56 4.20 -9.15
C ILE A 387 7.14 4.59 -9.59
N VAL A 388 6.22 3.63 -9.57
CA VAL A 388 4.78 3.87 -9.71
C VAL A 388 4.13 3.80 -8.32
N GLU A 389 3.51 4.89 -7.89
CA GLU A 389 2.68 4.95 -6.69
C GLU A 389 1.25 4.45 -7.03
N ILE A 390 0.81 3.37 -6.41
CA ILE A 390 -0.47 2.69 -6.69
C ILE A 390 -1.28 2.56 -5.42
N TYR A 391 -2.52 3.05 -5.43
CA TYR A 391 -3.39 2.94 -4.26
C TYR A 391 -4.35 1.75 -4.36
N VAL A 392 -4.29 0.85 -3.38
CA VAL A 392 -5.16 -0.33 -3.26
C VAL A 392 -6.13 -0.13 -2.11
N HIS A 393 -7.41 -0.46 -2.33
CA HIS A 393 -8.42 -0.45 -1.28
C HIS A 393 -9.09 -1.82 -1.20
N HIS A 394 -9.38 -2.30 0.00
CA HIS A 394 -10.29 -3.43 0.12
C HIS A 394 -11.68 -2.99 -0.34
N ALA A 395 -12.32 -3.80 -1.19
CA ALA A 395 -13.73 -3.61 -1.52
C ALA A 395 -14.67 -4.01 -0.36
N SER A 396 -14.16 -4.14 0.87
CA SER A 396 -15.05 -4.25 2.02
C SER A 396 -15.64 -2.87 2.30
N LYS A 397 -16.90 -2.68 1.92
CA LYS A 397 -17.69 -1.54 2.38
C LYS A 397 -18.17 -1.71 3.84
N LEU A 398 -17.66 -2.70 4.55
CA LEU A 398 -18.02 -3.00 5.93
C LEU A 398 -16.75 -2.99 6.78
N ASN A 399 -16.83 -2.36 7.94
CA ASN A 399 -15.83 -2.60 8.98
C ASN A 399 -15.95 -4.05 9.48
N ASP A 400 -14.88 -4.48 10.16
CA ASP A 400 -14.93 -5.68 10.97
C ASP A 400 -15.72 -5.46 12.26
N THR A 401 -15.76 -6.45 13.14
CA THR A 401 -16.56 -6.39 14.37
C THR A 401 -15.87 -5.64 15.51
N GLY A 402 -14.55 -5.48 15.47
CA GLY A 402 -13.75 -5.01 16.61
C GLY A 402 -13.47 -6.11 17.64
N VAL A 403 -13.62 -7.39 17.26
CA VAL A 403 -13.38 -8.55 18.13
C VAL A 403 -12.03 -9.16 17.80
N ASP A 404 -11.02 -8.83 18.60
CA ASP A 404 -9.63 -9.32 18.44
C ASP A 404 -9.28 -10.51 19.36
N TRP A 405 -10.27 -11.02 20.09
CA TRP A 405 -10.16 -12.14 21.02
C TRP A 405 -11.06 -13.31 20.60
N CYS A 406 -10.75 -14.50 21.12
CA CYS A 406 -11.43 -15.75 20.80
C CYS A 406 -11.90 -16.42 22.08
N ILE A 407 -12.97 -17.22 22.01
CA ILE A 407 -13.37 -18.09 23.10
C ILE A 407 -12.32 -19.21 23.24
N ALA A 408 -11.68 -19.32 24.40
CA ALA A 408 -10.66 -20.34 24.69
C ALA A 408 -11.25 -21.59 25.38
N THR A 409 -12.33 -21.41 26.13
CA THR A 409 -13.14 -22.48 26.73
C THR A 409 -14.59 -22.01 26.82
N SER A 410 -15.52 -22.88 27.21
CA SER A 410 -16.97 -22.56 27.26
C SER A 410 -17.35 -21.27 27.98
N ASN A 411 -16.51 -20.73 28.88
CA ASN A 411 -16.77 -19.47 29.61
C ASN A 411 -15.55 -18.53 29.71
N SER A 412 -14.54 -18.66 28.85
CA SER A 412 -13.35 -17.80 28.92
C SER A 412 -12.92 -17.28 27.56
N HIS A 413 -12.50 -16.02 27.51
CA HIS A 413 -11.85 -15.43 26.35
C HIS A 413 -10.33 -15.66 26.42
N GLY A 414 -9.69 -15.74 25.26
CA GLY A 414 -8.25 -15.87 25.08
C GLY A 414 -7.80 -15.17 23.79
N ARG A 415 -6.49 -15.08 23.59
CA ARG A 415 -5.91 -14.44 22.40
C ARG A 415 -6.09 -15.33 21.18
N CYS A 416 -6.60 -14.80 20.07
CA CYS A 416 -6.65 -15.55 18.82
C CYS A 416 -5.23 -15.77 18.21
N PRO A 417 -4.97 -16.83 17.43
CA PRO A 417 -5.89 -17.94 17.20
C PRO A 417 -5.94 -18.96 18.34
N GLN A 418 -7.09 -19.60 18.50
CA GLN A 418 -7.28 -20.70 19.46
C GLN A 418 -7.11 -22.05 18.76
N PRO A 419 -6.62 -23.08 19.46
CA PRO A 419 -6.54 -24.43 18.89
C PRO A 419 -7.92 -25.06 18.74
N ILE A 420 -8.02 -26.07 17.87
CA ILE A 420 -9.19 -26.95 17.72
C ILE A 420 -9.65 -27.44 19.11
N PRO A 421 -10.95 -27.40 19.44
CA PRO A 421 -12.10 -27.15 18.56
C PRO A 421 -12.59 -25.68 18.53
N TYR A 422 -11.79 -24.73 19.00
CA TYR A 422 -12.17 -23.32 19.11
C TYR A 422 -11.53 -22.44 18.03
N ASP A 423 -10.96 -23.02 16.98
CA ASP A 423 -10.45 -22.30 15.82
C ASP A 423 -11.60 -21.84 14.89
N GLY A 424 -11.33 -20.85 14.04
CA GLY A 424 -12.29 -20.35 13.06
C GLY A 424 -13.26 -19.30 13.60
N GLN A 425 -12.92 -18.64 14.71
CA GLN A 425 -13.72 -17.58 15.30
C GLN A 425 -13.47 -16.23 14.60
N ASP A 426 -14.33 -15.26 14.89
CA ASP A 426 -14.31 -13.92 14.28
C ASP A 426 -12.91 -13.25 14.36
N GLY A 427 -12.30 -13.24 15.55
CA GLY A 427 -10.96 -12.66 15.75
C GLY A 427 -9.78 -13.45 15.18
N ASP A 428 -10.03 -14.61 14.55
CA ASP A 428 -9.02 -15.36 13.79
C ASP A 428 -8.79 -14.77 12.39
N TRP A 429 -9.75 -14.00 11.87
CA TRP A 429 -9.77 -13.58 10.48
C TRP A 429 -10.01 -12.07 10.34
N GLY A 430 -9.85 -11.60 9.12
CA GLY A 430 -10.22 -10.25 8.76
C GLY A 430 -9.28 -9.17 9.30
N ARG A 431 -9.85 -7.98 9.34
CA ARG A 431 -9.23 -6.72 9.67
C ARG A 431 -8.83 -6.67 11.16
N ASP A 432 -9.62 -7.27 12.05
CA ASP A 432 -9.31 -7.38 13.47
C ASP A 432 -8.07 -8.25 13.72
N ALA A 433 -7.96 -9.40 13.03
CA ALA A 433 -6.80 -10.29 13.16
C ALA A 433 -5.50 -9.65 12.67
N LEU A 434 -5.54 -8.95 11.51
CA LEU A 434 -4.38 -8.23 10.97
C LEU A 434 -3.94 -7.06 11.87
N ALA A 435 -4.90 -6.34 12.47
CA ALA A 435 -4.59 -5.29 13.44
C ALA A 435 -3.82 -5.84 14.65
N ARG A 436 -4.24 -7.00 15.16
CA ARG A 436 -3.64 -7.64 16.33
C ARG A 436 -2.20 -8.13 16.08
N THR A 437 -1.84 -8.47 14.85
CA THR A 437 -0.47 -8.87 14.50
C THR A 437 0.42 -7.70 14.06
N GLY A 438 -0.15 -6.50 13.89
CA GLY A 438 0.56 -5.33 13.39
C GLY A 438 0.76 -5.33 11.86
N ASP A 439 0.07 -6.24 11.16
CA ASP A 439 0.16 -6.40 9.70
C ASP A 439 -0.90 -5.60 8.95
N LEU A 440 -1.74 -4.88 9.69
CA LEU A 440 -2.75 -3.99 9.12
C LEU A 440 -2.24 -2.57 9.05
N ASP A 441 -2.02 -2.09 7.83
CA ASP A 441 -1.84 -0.66 7.58
C ASP A 441 -3.21 0.06 7.64
N LYS A 442 -3.26 1.15 8.40
CA LYS A 442 -4.42 2.03 8.55
C LYS A 442 -4.05 3.43 8.11
N ILE A 443 -5.01 4.18 7.54
CA ILE A 443 -4.83 5.59 7.19
C ILE A 443 -4.96 6.48 8.43
N GLY A 444 -5.91 6.15 9.31
CA GLY A 444 -6.16 6.82 10.57
C GLY A 444 -5.89 5.92 11.77
N ASP A 445 -6.63 6.12 12.87
CA ASP A 445 -6.57 5.25 14.06
C ASP A 445 -7.96 4.67 14.35
N GLY A 446 -8.04 3.67 15.21
CA GLY A 446 -9.28 3.00 15.60
C GLY A 446 -8.99 1.70 16.32
N ILE A 447 -9.94 1.22 17.12
CA ILE A 447 -9.78 -0.05 17.82
C ILE A 447 -9.78 -1.23 16.83
N ALA A 448 -8.87 -2.19 17.01
CA ALA A 448 -8.78 -3.42 16.21
C ALA A 448 -8.82 -3.15 14.69
N GLY A 449 -9.79 -3.67 13.95
CA GLY A 449 -9.94 -3.52 12.51
C GLY A 449 -10.57 -2.20 12.04
N PHE A 450 -11.04 -1.33 12.94
CA PHE A 450 -11.60 -0.02 12.56
C PHE A 450 -10.51 0.97 12.13
N ASP A 451 -10.81 1.84 11.17
CA ASP A 451 -9.88 2.84 10.66
C ASP A 451 -10.61 4.17 10.42
N PHE A 452 -10.37 5.15 11.29
CA PHE A 452 -11.06 6.43 11.31
C PHE A 452 -10.08 7.61 11.26
N SER A 453 -10.41 8.61 10.45
CA SER A 453 -9.71 9.91 10.39
C SER A 453 -10.64 11.02 10.90
N LYS A 454 -10.10 11.95 11.70
CA LYS A 454 -10.82 13.15 12.14
C LYS A 454 -10.84 14.17 11.01
N ILE A 455 -12.01 14.77 10.79
CA ILE A 455 -12.24 15.75 9.73
C ILE A 455 -12.72 17.07 10.37
N ASP A 456 -12.09 18.17 9.96
CA ASP A 456 -12.39 19.51 10.45
C ASP A 456 -13.66 20.11 9.81
N ALA A 457 -14.02 21.32 10.25
CA ALA A 457 -15.20 22.06 9.79
C ALA A 457 -15.20 22.39 8.28
N TYR A 458 -14.05 22.26 7.60
CA TYR A 458 -13.90 22.56 6.18
C TYR A 458 -13.82 21.30 5.32
N GLY A 459 -13.85 20.11 5.93
CA GLY A 459 -13.78 18.84 5.22
C GLY A 459 -12.37 18.30 5.04
N PHE A 460 -11.37 18.89 5.70
CA PHE A 460 -9.98 18.41 5.66
C PHE A 460 -9.66 17.52 6.85
N GLU A 461 -8.76 16.56 6.63
CA GLU A 461 -8.24 15.72 7.70
C GLU A 461 -7.40 16.53 8.70
N THR A 462 -7.56 16.22 9.99
CA THR A 462 -6.91 16.96 11.07
C THR A 462 -6.47 16.03 12.20
N VAL A 463 -5.33 16.36 12.81
CA VAL A 463 -4.86 15.75 14.08
C VAL A 463 -5.29 16.55 15.31
N GLY A 464 -6.11 17.59 15.11
CA GLY A 464 -6.58 18.49 16.16
C GLY A 464 -7.46 17.81 17.22
N GLN A 465 -7.54 18.44 18.39
CA GLN A 465 -8.43 18.01 19.49
C GLN A 465 -9.90 18.37 19.24
N GLN A 466 -10.18 19.12 18.17
CA GLN A 466 -11.51 19.48 17.71
C GLN A 466 -11.71 18.98 16.29
N TRP A 467 -12.83 18.30 16.06
CA TRP A 467 -13.26 17.77 14.78
C TRP A 467 -14.79 17.74 14.78
N ASP A 468 -15.38 17.94 13.62
CA ASP A 468 -16.85 17.97 13.45
C ASP A 468 -17.33 16.76 12.63
N CYS A 469 -16.41 16.05 11.96
CA CYS A 469 -16.70 14.85 11.20
C CYS A 469 -15.64 13.77 11.40
N VAL A 470 -16.00 12.53 11.06
CA VAL A 470 -15.12 11.36 11.08
C VAL A 470 -15.23 10.67 9.74
N ARG A 471 -14.12 10.50 9.03
CA ARG A 471 -14.07 9.65 7.84
C ARG A 471 -13.76 8.22 8.29
N ASP A 472 -14.59 7.29 7.86
CA ASP A 472 -14.34 5.86 7.92
C ASP A 472 -13.54 5.47 6.67
N ASN A 473 -12.26 5.19 6.88
CA ASN A 473 -11.30 4.88 5.84
C ASN A 473 -11.50 3.45 5.26
N VAL A 474 -12.26 2.60 5.94
CA VAL A 474 -12.63 1.27 5.43
C VAL A 474 -13.80 1.39 4.45
N THR A 475 -14.86 2.10 4.86
CA THR A 475 -16.11 2.15 4.08
C THR A 475 -16.16 3.32 3.09
N GLY A 476 -15.31 4.34 3.28
CA GLY A 476 -15.36 5.60 2.54
C GLY A 476 -16.56 6.47 2.92
N LEU A 477 -17.20 6.21 4.06
CA LEU A 477 -18.29 7.04 4.57
C LEU A 477 -17.72 8.15 5.46
N ILE A 478 -18.34 9.32 5.42
CA ILE A 478 -18.05 10.41 6.36
C ILE A 478 -19.24 10.56 7.29
N TRP A 479 -18.95 10.56 8.57
CA TRP A 479 -19.90 10.57 9.67
C TRP A 479 -19.85 11.89 10.40
N GLU A 480 -21.00 12.30 10.92
CA GLU A 480 -21.11 13.42 11.84
C GLU A 480 -20.43 13.09 13.18
N ALA A 481 -19.57 13.98 13.66
CA ALA A 481 -19.10 13.97 15.03
C ALA A 481 -19.85 15.05 15.84
N LYS A 482 -20.46 14.67 16.97
CA LYS A 482 -21.16 15.67 17.81
C LYS A 482 -20.13 16.62 18.45
N GLY A 483 -20.25 17.91 18.15
CA GLY A 483 -19.28 18.95 18.53
C GLY A 483 -19.51 19.60 19.91
N HIS A 484 -18.47 20.30 20.41
CA HIS A 484 -18.49 21.07 21.67
C HIS A 484 -19.02 22.52 21.51
N ASN A 485 -19.11 23.02 20.26
CA ASN A 485 -19.24 24.45 19.95
C ASN A 485 -20.62 24.88 19.40
N GLY A 486 -21.71 24.17 19.71
CA GLY A 486 -23.07 24.66 19.43
C GLY A 486 -23.58 24.50 17.99
N MET A 487 -23.11 23.50 17.24
CA MET A 487 -23.83 23.07 16.05
C MET A 487 -25.09 22.26 16.42
N LEU A 488 -26.03 22.12 15.48
CA LEU A 488 -27.39 21.55 15.63
C LEU A 488 -27.47 20.25 16.46
N GLY A 489 -26.42 19.43 16.44
CA GLY A 489 -26.32 18.18 17.19
C GLY A 489 -25.51 18.32 18.47
N HIS A 490 -26.17 18.67 19.58
CA HIS A 490 -25.59 18.45 20.91
C HIS A 490 -25.70 16.97 21.29
N ASN A 491 -24.73 16.45 22.06
CA ASN A 491 -24.70 15.04 22.49
C ASN A 491 -26.02 14.60 23.19
N GLY A 492 -26.62 15.50 23.97
CA GLY A 492 -27.87 15.25 24.70
C GLY A 492 -29.16 15.53 23.91
N SER A 493 -29.10 15.93 22.64
CA SER A 493 -30.31 16.16 21.84
C SER A 493 -31.01 14.85 21.51
N SER A 494 -32.34 14.88 21.57
CA SER A 494 -33.20 13.74 21.24
C SER A 494 -34.17 14.11 20.13
N TYR A 495 -34.51 13.12 19.32
CA TYR A 495 -35.32 13.27 18.12
C TYR A 495 -36.35 12.15 18.05
N THR A 496 -37.44 12.39 17.32
CA THR A 496 -38.41 11.36 16.92
C THR A 496 -38.21 10.94 15.47
N TRP A 497 -38.75 9.78 15.11
CA TRP A 497 -38.68 9.28 13.74
C TRP A 497 -39.84 9.88 12.94
N TYR A 498 -39.54 10.80 12.02
CA TYR A 498 -40.48 11.39 11.06
C TYR A 498 -39.90 11.26 9.65
N ASN A 499 -40.67 10.72 8.71
CA ASN A 499 -40.30 10.66 7.29
C ASN A 499 -41.54 10.88 6.41
N PRO A 500 -41.70 12.07 5.78
CA PRO A 500 -42.85 12.41 4.95
C PRO A 500 -42.90 11.71 3.60
N ASP A 501 -41.81 11.06 3.17
CA ASP A 501 -41.77 10.30 1.91
C ASP A 501 -42.45 8.93 2.07
N ASP A 502 -43.60 8.77 1.44
CA ASP A 502 -44.42 7.56 1.47
C ASP A 502 -43.77 6.36 0.78
N THR A 503 -42.74 6.59 -0.03
CA THR A 503 -41.98 5.53 -0.69
C THR A 503 -40.91 4.90 0.20
N SER A 504 -40.47 5.62 1.24
CA SER A 504 -39.37 5.18 2.12
C SER A 504 -39.76 5.11 3.60
N ASN A 505 -40.95 5.56 3.98
CA ASN A 505 -41.36 5.58 5.38
C ASN A 505 -41.91 4.24 5.90
N GLY A 506 -42.15 3.24 5.05
CA GLY A 506 -42.66 1.93 5.50
C GLY A 506 -44.12 1.95 5.97
N GLY A 507 -44.94 2.89 5.48
CA GLY A 507 -46.38 2.94 5.70
C GLY A 507 -46.84 3.71 6.93
N ASP A 508 -45.92 4.34 7.67
CA ASP A 508 -46.22 5.27 8.76
C ASP A 508 -45.21 6.42 8.73
N VAL A 509 -45.71 7.65 8.70
CA VAL A 509 -44.92 8.88 8.65
C VAL A 509 -44.16 9.14 9.96
N GLY A 510 -44.65 8.60 11.09
CA GLY A 510 -44.07 8.81 12.42
C GLY A 510 -44.42 10.16 13.05
N LEU A 511 -43.65 10.57 14.08
CA LEU A 511 -43.95 11.75 14.90
C LEU A 511 -43.04 12.93 14.54
N ARG A 512 -43.63 14.00 14.02
CA ARG A 512 -42.95 15.28 13.74
C ARG A 512 -42.66 16.03 15.04
N ASP A 513 -41.48 16.63 15.14
CA ASP A 513 -41.08 17.55 16.22
C ASP A 513 -41.36 17.05 17.66
N GLY A 514 -41.10 15.76 17.94
CA GLY A 514 -41.43 15.16 19.24
C GLY A 514 -40.28 15.13 20.25
N GLY A 515 -39.07 15.50 19.83
CA GLY A 515 -37.85 15.44 20.65
C GLY A 515 -37.53 16.70 21.45
N ASN A 516 -36.27 16.78 21.92
CA ASN A 516 -35.70 17.95 22.58
C ASN A 516 -34.34 18.27 21.95
N CYS A 517 -34.29 19.37 21.21
CA CYS A 517 -33.16 19.79 20.39
C CYS A 517 -33.20 21.32 20.21
N HIS A 518 -32.19 21.87 19.53
CA HIS A 518 -32.12 23.30 19.22
C HIS A 518 -31.96 23.51 17.71
N GLU A 519 -32.45 24.66 17.22
CA GLU A 519 -32.22 25.18 15.86
C GLU A 519 -32.73 24.30 14.69
N SER A 520 -33.53 23.27 14.98
CA SER A 520 -34.33 22.49 14.04
C SER A 520 -35.62 22.02 14.71
N GLU A 521 -36.55 21.47 13.95
CA GLU A 521 -37.59 20.64 14.54
C GLU A 521 -36.99 19.29 14.96
N CYS A 522 -37.41 18.77 16.10
CA CYS A 522 -36.75 17.67 16.79
C CYS A 522 -37.20 16.30 16.26
N ASP A 523 -37.07 16.12 14.95
CA ASP A 523 -37.23 14.87 14.23
C ASP A 523 -36.14 14.66 13.17
N ILE A 524 -35.96 13.41 12.75
CA ILE A 524 -34.84 13.05 11.85
C ILE A 524 -34.90 13.74 10.48
N TYR A 525 -36.08 14.07 9.96
CA TYR A 525 -36.22 14.66 8.63
C TYR A 525 -35.78 16.13 8.64
N HIS A 526 -36.30 16.91 9.58
CA HIS A 526 -35.93 18.33 9.69
C HIS A 526 -34.50 18.50 10.20
N TYR A 527 -34.00 17.57 11.02
CA TYR A 527 -32.60 17.56 11.43
C TYR A 527 -31.64 17.45 10.23
N VAL A 528 -31.90 16.50 9.32
CA VAL A 528 -31.11 16.35 8.08
C VAL A 528 -31.14 17.62 7.24
N ILE A 529 -32.32 18.25 7.07
CA ILE A 529 -32.45 19.51 6.34
C ILE A 529 -31.60 20.60 6.98
N ALA A 530 -31.68 20.78 8.30
CA ALA A 530 -30.95 21.81 9.01
C ALA A 530 -29.43 21.62 8.91
N VAL A 531 -28.93 20.38 9.06
CA VAL A 531 -27.50 20.08 8.91
C VAL A 531 -26.99 20.39 7.50
N ASN A 532 -27.77 20.02 6.48
CA ASN A 532 -27.41 20.32 5.09
C ASN A 532 -27.43 21.82 4.76
N GLN A 533 -28.31 22.59 5.37
CA GLN A 533 -28.31 24.06 5.26
C GLN A 533 -27.06 24.68 5.91
N LYS A 534 -26.59 24.11 7.04
CA LYS A 534 -25.37 24.56 7.73
C LYS A 534 -24.07 24.14 7.06
N LYS A 535 -24.12 23.23 6.09
CA LYS A 535 -22.96 22.68 5.41
C LYS A 535 -21.93 22.07 6.38
N LEU A 536 -22.36 21.17 7.26
CA LEU A 536 -21.46 20.49 8.21
C LEU A 536 -20.24 19.92 7.48
N CYS A 537 -19.04 20.28 7.95
CA CYS A 537 -17.75 19.93 7.34
C CYS A 537 -17.60 20.34 5.86
N GLY A 538 -18.24 21.43 5.46
CA GLY A 538 -18.28 21.91 4.08
C GLY A 538 -19.32 21.22 3.18
N TYR A 539 -20.11 20.28 3.72
CA TYR A 539 -20.93 19.36 2.95
C TYR A 539 -22.43 19.52 3.16
N ASN A 540 -23.23 19.34 2.12
CA ASN A 540 -24.68 19.57 2.11
C ASN A 540 -25.54 18.41 1.59
N ASP A 541 -24.97 17.20 1.58
CA ASP A 541 -25.58 15.95 1.14
C ASP A 541 -25.59 14.87 2.25
N TRP A 542 -25.68 15.31 3.51
CA TRP A 542 -25.89 14.46 4.67
C TRP A 542 -27.24 13.78 4.65
N ARG A 543 -27.30 12.56 5.19
CA ARG A 543 -28.52 11.78 5.37
C ARG A 543 -28.47 10.96 6.65
N MET A 544 -29.63 10.44 7.06
CA MET A 544 -29.67 9.41 8.09
C MET A 544 -29.00 8.12 7.59
N PRO A 545 -28.20 7.43 8.43
CA PRO A 545 -27.62 6.14 8.11
C PRO A 545 -28.70 5.05 8.07
N THR A 546 -28.49 4.05 7.24
CA THR A 546 -29.21 2.79 7.35
C THR A 546 -28.80 2.05 8.62
N ALA A 547 -29.62 1.08 9.05
CA ALA A 547 -29.28 0.31 10.24
C ALA A 547 -27.96 -0.47 10.09
N HIS A 548 -27.63 -0.97 8.90
CA HIS A 548 -26.38 -1.69 8.66
C HIS A 548 -25.17 -0.77 8.65
N GLU A 549 -25.27 0.44 8.08
CA GLU A 549 -24.18 1.42 8.12
C GLU A 549 -23.84 1.81 9.55
N LEU A 550 -24.85 2.15 10.36
CA LEU A 550 -24.61 2.57 11.74
C LEU A 550 -24.16 1.39 12.62
N TRP A 551 -24.70 0.19 12.40
CA TRP A 551 -24.22 -1.01 13.08
C TRP A 551 -22.79 -1.37 12.68
N GLY A 552 -22.40 -1.02 11.46
CA GLY A 552 -21.07 -1.23 10.91
C GLY A 552 -19.98 -0.40 11.55
N ILE A 553 -20.26 0.70 12.25
CA ILE A 553 -19.24 1.47 13.00
C ILE A 553 -19.23 1.17 14.51
N ALA A 554 -20.12 0.27 14.96
CA ALA A 554 -20.18 -0.14 16.36
C ALA A 554 -19.17 -1.24 16.66
N ASN A 555 -18.40 -1.07 17.74
CA ASN A 555 -17.52 -2.10 18.24
C ASN A 555 -18.35 -3.19 18.96
N LYS A 556 -18.08 -4.48 18.69
CA LYS A 556 -18.82 -5.60 19.28
C LYS A 556 -18.15 -6.16 20.55
N SER A 557 -16.90 -5.80 20.82
CA SER A 557 -16.17 -6.13 22.06
C SER A 557 -16.50 -5.21 23.23
N TYR A 558 -16.94 -3.98 22.97
CA TYR A 558 -17.26 -2.97 23.99
C TYR A 558 -18.63 -2.33 23.73
N ASP A 559 -19.24 -1.77 24.78
CA ASP A 559 -20.55 -1.12 24.67
C ASP A 559 -20.43 0.28 24.01
N GLY A 560 -20.41 0.37 22.68
CA GLY A 560 -20.55 1.65 21.98
C GLY A 560 -19.80 1.83 20.65
N LEU A 561 -19.80 3.07 20.17
CA LEU A 561 -18.91 3.57 19.12
C LEU A 561 -17.55 3.95 19.74
N ASP A 562 -16.49 4.03 18.94
CA ASP A 562 -15.18 4.46 19.42
C ASP A 562 -15.22 5.91 19.95
N GLU A 563 -15.17 6.08 21.27
CA GLU A 563 -15.30 7.36 21.96
C GLU A 563 -14.19 8.38 21.60
N LYS A 564 -13.06 7.91 21.04
CA LYS A 564 -12.01 8.81 20.52
C LYS A 564 -12.48 9.62 19.31
N TYR A 565 -13.50 9.13 18.60
CA TYR A 565 -14.01 9.66 17.34
C TYR A 565 -15.46 10.10 17.46
N PHE A 566 -16.30 9.24 18.05
CA PHE A 566 -17.73 9.43 18.17
C PHE A 566 -18.11 9.83 19.59
N ARG A 567 -18.63 11.04 19.73
CA ARG A 567 -19.13 11.55 21.02
C ARG A 567 -20.63 11.28 21.07
N ILE A 568 -21.00 10.12 21.58
CA ILE A 568 -22.39 9.69 21.73
C ILE A 568 -22.75 9.50 23.20
N GLU A 569 -24.02 9.68 23.54
CA GLU A 569 -24.51 9.48 24.90
C GLU A 569 -24.42 7.98 25.27
N PRO A 570 -23.65 7.60 26.31
CA PRO A 570 -23.47 6.20 26.68
C PRO A 570 -24.81 5.53 26.99
N GLY A 571 -25.05 4.35 26.39
CA GLY A 571 -26.27 3.58 26.61
C GLY A 571 -27.53 4.11 25.89
N ALA A 572 -27.40 5.12 25.02
CA ALA A 572 -28.51 5.65 24.24
C ALA A 572 -28.89 4.79 23.02
N SER A 573 -30.12 4.96 22.53
CA SER A 573 -30.58 4.37 21.26
C SER A 573 -30.40 5.36 20.12
N HIS A 574 -29.77 4.92 19.04
CA HIS A 574 -29.53 5.75 17.86
C HIS A 574 -30.49 5.39 16.73
N LEU A 575 -31.24 6.39 16.25
CA LEU A 575 -32.21 6.25 15.17
C LEU A 575 -31.50 6.03 13.83
N THR A 576 -32.16 5.29 12.94
CA THR A 576 -31.70 5.02 11.57
C THR A 576 -32.79 5.41 10.58
N SER A 577 -32.47 5.47 9.28
CA SER A 577 -33.46 5.67 8.21
C SER A 577 -34.33 4.45 7.94
N SER A 578 -34.03 3.29 8.55
CA SER A 578 -34.61 2.01 8.14
C SER A 578 -35.94 1.70 8.87
N PRO A 579 -37.09 1.67 8.16
CA PRO A 579 -38.34 1.22 8.78
C PRO A 579 -38.32 -0.30 9.07
N SER A 580 -39.13 -0.74 10.03
CA SER A 580 -39.25 -2.17 10.35
C SER A 580 -40.28 -2.87 9.46
N ALA A 581 -39.92 -4.03 8.92
CA ALA A 581 -40.87 -4.90 8.22
C ALA A 581 -41.89 -5.57 9.16
N SER A 582 -41.60 -5.62 10.48
CA SER A 582 -42.49 -6.27 11.45
C SER A 582 -43.72 -5.44 11.83
N SER A 583 -43.65 -4.11 11.68
CA SER A 583 -44.76 -3.18 11.95
C SER A 583 -44.44 -1.81 11.35
N SER A 584 -45.42 -1.20 10.69
CA SER A 584 -45.27 0.14 10.10
C SER A 584 -44.95 1.21 11.15
N SER A 585 -45.43 1.04 12.39
CA SER A 585 -45.17 1.97 13.51
C SER A 585 -43.77 1.87 14.12
N LEU A 586 -42.92 0.94 13.66
CA LEU A 586 -41.59 0.69 14.20
C LEU A 586 -40.48 1.05 13.19
N ALA A 587 -39.32 1.44 13.71
CA ALA A 587 -38.10 1.67 12.93
C ALA A 587 -36.89 1.00 13.61
N TRP A 588 -35.88 0.65 12.82
CA TRP A 588 -34.63 0.08 13.31
C TRP A 588 -33.78 1.13 14.03
N VAL A 589 -33.14 0.71 15.10
CA VAL A 589 -32.22 1.52 15.91
C VAL A 589 -31.00 0.71 16.28
N ILE A 590 -29.90 1.41 16.59
CA ILE A 590 -28.75 0.81 17.27
C ILE A 590 -28.89 1.08 18.77
N PHE A 591 -29.27 0.04 19.50
CA PHE A 591 -29.54 0.07 20.93
C PHE A 591 -28.23 -0.01 21.71
N LYS A 592 -28.02 0.92 22.65
CA LYS A 592 -26.81 1.03 23.47
C LYS A 592 -25.52 0.98 22.65
N GLY A 593 -25.57 1.46 21.42
CA GLY A 593 -24.42 1.47 20.51
C GLY A 593 -23.87 0.09 20.09
N LYS A 594 -24.58 -1.03 20.31
CA LYS A 594 -24.02 -2.38 20.03
C LYS A 594 -24.92 -3.35 19.28
N SER A 595 -26.24 -3.26 19.48
CA SER A 595 -27.18 -4.22 18.89
C SER A 595 -28.24 -3.53 18.04
N MET A 596 -28.63 -4.18 16.96
CA MET A 596 -29.81 -3.77 16.20
C MET A 596 -31.06 -4.14 16.98
N SER A 597 -31.97 -3.19 17.12
CA SER A 597 -33.28 -3.37 17.72
C SER A 597 -34.32 -2.54 16.99
N VAL A 598 -35.57 -2.57 17.45
CA VAL A 598 -36.65 -1.75 16.92
C VAL A 598 -37.26 -0.88 18.02
N LEU A 599 -37.63 0.34 17.68
CA LEU A 599 -38.34 1.27 18.55
C LEU A 599 -39.58 1.82 17.84
N SER A 600 -40.56 2.29 18.63
CA SER A 600 -41.69 3.06 18.08
C SER A 600 -41.17 4.29 17.38
N LYS A 601 -41.75 4.65 16.23
CA LYS A 601 -41.43 5.90 15.54
C LYS A 601 -41.75 7.15 16.37
N THR A 602 -42.58 6.99 17.40
CA THR A 602 -42.91 8.03 18.39
C THR A 602 -41.93 8.08 19.58
N SER A 603 -41.00 7.13 19.70
CA SER A 603 -40.01 7.10 20.78
C SER A 603 -38.86 8.05 20.50
N LEU A 604 -38.26 8.56 21.58
CA LEU A 604 -37.07 9.40 21.53
C LEU A 604 -35.82 8.57 21.25
N GLY A 605 -34.92 9.10 20.42
CA GLY A 605 -33.59 8.56 20.20
C GLY A 605 -32.59 9.64 19.78
N HIS A 606 -31.32 9.25 19.73
CA HIS A 606 -30.23 10.12 19.26
C HIS A 606 -29.98 9.88 17.78
N VAL A 607 -29.33 10.82 17.11
CA VAL A 607 -29.07 10.77 15.66
C VAL A 607 -27.60 10.98 15.39
N VAL A 608 -27.08 10.31 14.38
CA VAL A 608 -25.79 10.61 13.76
C VAL A 608 -25.99 10.55 12.26
N LEU A 609 -25.51 11.55 11.53
CA LEU A 609 -25.64 11.58 10.07
C LEU A 609 -24.43 10.95 9.38
N VAL A 610 -24.65 10.54 8.14
CA VAL A 610 -23.64 9.98 7.25
C VAL A 610 -23.77 10.58 5.86
N ARG A 611 -22.66 10.63 5.13
CA ARG A 611 -22.59 10.90 3.69
C ARG A 611 -21.58 9.98 3.03
N SER A 612 -21.67 9.85 1.71
CA SER A 612 -20.66 9.14 0.91
C SER A 612 -19.51 10.07 0.55
N ASP A 613 -18.28 9.55 0.54
CA ASP A 613 -17.15 10.21 -0.11
C ASP A 613 -17.37 10.14 -1.64
N LYS A 614 -17.12 11.24 -2.35
CA LYS A 614 -17.48 11.38 -3.78
C LYS A 614 -16.34 11.01 -4.70
#